data_AF-A0A356HW24-F1
#
_entry.id   AF-A0A356HW24-F1
#
_cell.length_a   1.000
_cell.length_b   1.000
_cell.length_c   1.000
_cell.angle_alpha   90.00
_cell.angle_beta   90.00
_cell.angle_gamma   90.00
#
_symmetry.space_group_name_H-M   'P 1'
#
loop_
_entity.id
_entity.type
_entity.pdbx_description
1 polymer ?
#
loop_
_entity_poly.entity_id
_entity_poly.type
_entity_poly.pdbx_seq_one_letter_code
_entity_poly.pdbx_strand_id
1 'polypeptide(L)'
;MANKKGLLIVLGGVGAVVIISLIYLTHFARITSPDLCEFCHSTYYDYREYSFNSKAVAAPMPRGVLYGCAECHRSSFIEFKNSDHSKTEKAERPGCPNCHEPHSVANAARYMFATSPFLGAKGISENAMIGSREWESKVKPEWDKKVRDGFLKSDKMCTDCHKEIDWDLEAHQISKKEKMTCIECHFNLVHKGSPWPEKEAKKEKLGI
;
A
#
# COMPACT_ATOMS: atom_id res chain seq x y z
N MET A 1 15.86 -27.79 -47.26
CA MET A 1 15.81 -28.56 -45.99
C MET A 1 16.24 -27.63 -44.86
N ALA A 2 15.31 -27.19 -44.02
CA ALA A 2 15.63 -26.28 -42.92
C ALA A 2 16.61 -26.95 -41.94
N ASN A 3 17.68 -26.23 -41.56
CA ASN A 3 18.70 -26.72 -40.65
C ASN A 3 18.08 -27.00 -39.27
N LYS A 4 17.69 -28.25 -39.03
CA LYS A 4 17.06 -28.71 -37.77
C LYS A 4 17.88 -28.34 -36.53
N LYS A 5 19.21 -28.23 -36.64
CA LYS A 5 20.08 -27.80 -35.55
C LYS A 5 19.94 -26.31 -35.23
N GLY A 6 19.83 -25.46 -36.25
CA GLY A 6 19.58 -24.03 -36.08
C GLY A 6 18.20 -23.74 -35.44
N LEU A 7 17.18 -24.51 -35.83
CA LEU A 7 15.84 -24.40 -35.25
C LEU A 7 15.81 -24.80 -33.77
N LEU A 8 16.53 -25.85 -33.38
CA LEU A 8 16.63 -26.30 -31.98
C LEU A 8 17.37 -25.29 -31.09
N ILE A 9 18.41 -24.64 -31.59
CA ILE A 9 19.15 -23.60 -30.85
C ILE A 9 18.27 -22.36 -30.62
N VAL A 10 17.54 -21.92 -31.64
CA VAL A 10 16.61 -20.78 -31.51
C VAL A 10 15.49 -21.10 -30.54
N LEU A 11 14.87 -22.29 -30.63
CA LEU A 11 13.83 -22.71 -29.70
C LEU A 11 14.35 -22.85 -28.26
N GLY A 12 15.56 -23.36 -28.07
CA GLY A 12 16.21 -23.44 -26.75
C GLY A 12 16.51 -22.06 -26.15
N GLY A 13 17.02 -21.12 -26.97
CA GLY A 13 17.27 -19.75 -26.55
C GLY A 13 15.99 -18.99 -26.18
N VAL A 14 14.95 -19.10 -26.99
CA VAL A 14 13.62 -18.52 -26.69
C VAL A 14 13.04 -19.14 -25.42
N GLY A 15 13.14 -20.46 -25.25
CA GLY A 15 12.70 -21.16 -24.05
C GLY A 15 13.41 -20.66 -22.78
N ALA A 16 14.73 -20.45 -22.83
CA ALA A 16 15.50 -19.91 -21.72
C ALA A 16 15.09 -18.47 -21.36
N VAL A 17 14.88 -17.59 -22.35
CA VAL A 17 14.42 -16.22 -22.13
C VAL A 17 13.03 -16.20 -21.49
N VAL A 18 12.11 -17.07 -21.92
CA VAL A 18 10.77 -17.18 -21.33
C VAL A 18 10.87 -17.65 -19.88
N ILE A 19 11.68 -18.66 -19.57
CA ILE A 19 11.86 -19.17 -18.20
C ILE A 19 12.46 -18.09 -17.30
N ILE A 20 13.52 -17.40 -17.74
CA ILE A 20 14.15 -16.30 -16.98
C ILE A 20 13.16 -15.16 -16.77
N SER A 21 12.35 -14.82 -17.79
CA SER A 21 11.32 -13.79 -17.69
C SER A 21 10.21 -14.19 -16.71
N LEU A 22 9.81 -15.46 -16.69
CA LEU A 22 8.84 -15.99 -15.73
C LEU A 22 9.41 -15.98 -14.31
N ILE A 23 10.68 -16.34 -14.12
CA ILE A 23 11.36 -16.23 -12.82
C ILE A 23 11.42 -14.76 -12.37
N TYR A 24 11.76 -13.84 -13.26
CA TYR A 24 11.73 -12.40 -12.97
C TYR A 24 10.33 -11.92 -12.57
N LEU A 25 9.30 -12.28 -13.32
CA LEU A 25 7.92 -11.89 -13.03
C LEU A 25 7.36 -12.52 -11.74
N THR A 26 7.87 -13.68 -11.32
CA THR A 26 7.39 -14.39 -10.13
C THR A 26 8.18 -14.06 -8.86
N HIS A 27 9.50 -13.85 -8.98
CA HIS A 27 10.42 -13.65 -7.85
C HIS A 27 10.94 -12.22 -7.72
N PHE A 28 11.09 -11.46 -8.82
CA PHE A 28 11.64 -10.10 -8.80
C PHE A 28 10.58 -9.01 -8.96
N ALA A 29 9.37 -9.32 -9.43
CA ALA A 29 8.26 -8.37 -9.42
C ALA A 29 7.66 -8.13 -8.02
N ARG A 30 8.14 -8.88 -7.02
CA ARG A 30 7.79 -8.73 -5.61
C ARG A 30 9.07 -8.74 -4.79
N ILE A 31 9.11 -7.94 -3.74
CA ILE A 31 10.15 -8.07 -2.72
C ILE A 31 9.45 -8.27 -1.38
N THR A 32 9.73 -9.42 -0.75
CA THR A 32 9.11 -9.89 0.48
C THR A 32 10.12 -10.15 1.60
N SER A 33 11.42 -10.08 1.31
CA SER A 33 12.48 -10.29 2.30
C SER A 33 13.20 -8.98 2.64
N PRO A 34 13.46 -8.70 3.93
CA PRO A 34 14.25 -7.55 4.35
C PRO A 34 15.73 -7.61 3.94
N ASP A 35 16.28 -8.80 3.65
CA ASP A 35 17.70 -9.01 3.32
C ASP A 35 18.20 -8.08 2.19
N LEU A 36 17.30 -7.75 1.25
CA LEU A 36 17.64 -6.86 0.13
C LEU A 36 17.92 -5.41 0.58
N CYS A 37 17.21 -4.92 1.60
CA CYS A 37 17.49 -3.59 2.18
C CYS A 37 18.73 -3.65 3.08
N GLU A 38 18.83 -4.68 3.91
CA GLU A 38 19.95 -4.89 4.84
C GLU A 38 21.30 -4.94 4.14
N PHE A 39 21.32 -5.33 2.86
CA PHE A 39 22.51 -5.27 2.01
C PHE A 39 23.15 -3.87 1.93
N CYS A 40 22.34 -2.81 1.96
CA CYS A 40 22.82 -1.42 1.85
C CYS A 40 22.73 -0.66 3.18
N HIS A 41 21.68 -0.88 3.96
CA HIS A 41 21.44 -0.19 5.22
C HIS A 41 20.63 -1.05 6.19
N SER A 42 20.82 -0.84 7.50
CA SER A 42 20.00 -1.53 8.51
C SER A 42 18.53 -1.11 8.43
N THR A 43 17.64 -2.05 8.73
CA THR A 43 16.21 -1.77 8.98
C THR A 43 16.01 -1.48 10.46
N TYR A 44 15.19 -0.47 10.78
CA TYR A 44 15.00 -0.03 12.17
C TYR A 44 13.68 -0.51 12.77
N TYR A 45 12.76 -1.02 11.95
CA TYR A 45 11.44 -1.46 12.37
C TYR A 45 11.28 -2.96 12.15
N ASP A 46 10.53 -3.64 13.03
CA ASP A 46 10.18 -5.04 12.81
C ASP A 46 9.14 -5.11 11.67
N TYR A 47 9.60 -5.51 10.48
CA TYR A 47 8.77 -5.56 9.28
C TYR A 47 7.54 -6.48 9.42
N ARG A 48 7.56 -7.44 10.35
CA ARG A 48 6.42 -8.34 10.62
C ARG A 48 5.24 -7.60 11.20
N GLU A 49 5.44 -6.40 11.74
CA GLU A 49 4.36 -5.60 12.31
C GLU A 49 3.50 -4.91 11.25
N TYR A 50 4.04 -4.68 10.05
CA TYR A 50 3.39 -3.90 9.00
C TYR A 50 3.40 -4.58 7.61
N SER A 51 4.06 -5.72 7.45
CA SER A 51 4.06 -6.48 6.19
C SER A 51 2.70 -7.11 5.90
N PHE A 52 2.49 -7.52 4.65
CA PHE A 52 1.25 -8.16 4.22
C PHE A 52 0.92 -9.38 5.10
N ASN A 53 -0.28 -9.40 5.69
CA ASN A 53 -0.78 -10.54 6.45
C ASN A 53 -1.87 -11.28 5.66
N SER A 54 -1.55 -12.47 5.17
CA SER A 54 -2.51 -13.34 4.46
C SER A 54 -3.56 -13.97 5.38
N LYS A 55 -3.38 -13.92 6.70
CA LYS A 55 -4.38 -14.39 7.65
C LYS A 55 -5.45 -13.33 7.95
N ALA A 56 -5.12 -12.05 7.77
CA ALA A 56 -6.07 -10.94 7.92
C ALA A 56 -7.08 -10.90 6.77
N VAL A 57 -6.64 -11.21 5.55
CA VAL A 57 -7.50 -11.22 4.37
C VAL A 57 -7.24 -12.47 3.55
N ALA A 58 -8.31 -13.17 3.15
CA ALA A 58 -8.27 -14.18 2.10
C ALA A 58 -8.11 -13.54 0.69
N ALA A 59 -7.00 -12.84 0.45
CA ALA A 59 -6.68 -12.16 -0.80
C ALA A 59 -5.31 -12.59 -1.34
N PRO A 60 -5.11 -12.56 -2.67
CA PRO A 60 -3.81 -12.80 -3.24
C PRO A 60 -2.83 -11.72 -2.76
N MET A 61 -1.62 -12.14 -2.42
CA MET A 61 -0.55 -11.23 -2.04
C MET A 61 -0.29 -10.21 -3.15
N PRO A 62 -0.25 -8.89 -2.83
CA PRO A 62 -0.07 -7.85 -3.83
C PRO A 62 1.30 -7.93 -4.52
N ARG A 63 1.44 -7.23 -5.64
CA ARG A 63 2.73 -7.09 -6.35
C ARG A 63 3.50 -5.89 -5.80
N GLY A 64 4.81 -5.86 -6.03
CA GLY A 64 5.67 -4.75 -5.59
C GLY A 64 6.41 -5.02 -4.28
N VAL A 65 6.78 -3.94 -3.59
CA VAL A 65 7.63 -3.95 -2.40
C VAL A 65 6.76 -4.04 -1.14
N LEU A 66 6.80 -5.19 -0.47
CA LEU A 66 5.92 -5.52 0.68
C LEU A 66 6.60 -5.34 2.05
N TYR A 67 7.77 -4.73 2.04
CA TYR A 67 8.64 -4.50 3.19
C TYR A 67 9.23 -3.09 3.09
N GLY A 68 9.85 -2.56 4.14
CA GLY A 68 10.48 -1.23 4.06
C GLY A 68 9.51 -0.06 4.21
N CYS A 69 8.21 -0.32 4.45
CA CYS A 69 7.20 0.73 4.53
C CYS A 69 7.51 1.71 5.66
N ALA A 70 7.82 1.22 6.86
CA ALA A 70 8.12 2.06 8.02
C ALA A 70 9.45 2.83 7.89
N GLU A 71 10.37 2.30 7.11
CA GLU A 71 11.68 2.91 6.81
C GLU A 71 11.51 4.15 5.94
N CYS A 72 10.52 4.21 5.05
CA CYS A 72 10.22 5.38 4.23
C CYS A 72 9.05 6.24 4.74
N HIS A 73 8.06 5.60 5.37
CA HIS A 73 6.80 6.17 5.86
C HIS A 73 6.73 6.11 7.38
N ARG A 74 7.69 6.74 8.05
CA ARG A 74 7.86 6.63 9.50
C ARG A 74 6.67 7.18 10.28
N SER A 75 6.13 8.33 9.90
CA SER A 75 5.02 8.94 10.65
C SER A 75 3.76 8.10 10.52
N SER A 76 3.46 7.63 9.31
CA SER A 76 2.35 6.71 9.07
C SER A 76 2.49 5.41 9.87
N PHE A 77 3.69 4.85 9.98
CA PHE A 77 3.91 3.65 10.80
C PHE A 77 3.67 3.91 12.29
N ILE A 78 4.17 5.03 12.84
CA ILE A 78 3.94 5.39 14.24
C ILE A 78 2.45 5.58 14.52
N GLU A 79 1.71 6.21 13.61
CA GLU A 79 0.27 6.37 13.72
C GLU A 79 -0.46 5.02 13.65
N PHE A 80 -0.08 4.16 12.69
CA PHE A 80 -0.62 2.81 12.59
C PHE A 80 -0.44 2.02 13.89
N LYS A 81 0.74 2.06 14.51
CA LYS A 81 1.03 1.40 15.79
C LYS A 81 0.10 1.84 16.92
N ASN A 82 -0.43 3.06 16.85
CA ASN A 82 -1.37 3.60 17.84
C ASN A 82 -2.84 3.34 17.50
N SER A 83 -3.13 2.86 16.29
CA SER A 83 -4.50 2.53 15.84
C SER A 83 -5.01 1.22 16.44
N ASP A 84 -6.34 1.06 16.44
CA ASP A 84 -6.98 -0.19 16.89
C ASP A 84 -6.67 -1.36 15.96
N HIS A 85 -6.43 -1.09 14.67
CA HIS A 85 -5.98 -2.08 13.70
C HIS A 85 -4.64 -2.71 14.13
N SER A 86 -3.69 -1.91 14.63
CA SER A 86 -2.42 -2.47 15.12
C SER A 86 -2.52 -3.13 16.49
N LYS A 87 -3.54 -2.81 17.31
CA LYS A 87 -3.68 -3.36 18.67
C LYS A 87 -4.42 -4.69 18.72
N THR A 88 -5.24 -4.99 17.70
CA THR A 88 -5.90 -6.30 17.51
C THR A 88 -4.90 -7.47 17.56
N GLU A 89 -5.36 -8.66 17.97
CA GLU A 89 -4.53 -9.86 18.11
C GLU A 89 -3.66 -10.13 16.86
N LYS A 90 -2.45 -10.66 17.10
CA LYS A 90 -1.41 -10.75 16.05
C LYS A 90 -1.82 -11.58 14.83
N ALA A 91 -2.73 -12.55 14.98
CA ALA A 91 -3.07 -13.47 13.90
C ALA A 91 -3.83 -12.78 12.75
N GLU A 92 -4.75 -11.87 13.06
CA GLU A 92 -5.66 -11.25 12.08
C GLU A 92 -5.34 -9.77 11.81
N ARG A 93 -4.27 -9.25 12.44
CA ARG A 93 -3.84 -7.87 12.25
C ARG A 93 -3.49 -7.58 10.78
N PRO A 94 -4.09 -6.58 10.13
CA PRO A 94 -3.68 -6.16 8.80
C PRO A 94 -2.35 -5.40 8.86
N GLY A 95 -1.48 -5.61 7.86
CA GLY A 95 -0.33 -4.75 7.60
C GLY A 95 -0.63 -3.66 6.58
N CYS A 96 0.35 -2.81 6.27
CA CYS A 96 0.20 -1.74 5.28
C CYS A 96 -0.28 -2.26 3.92
N PRO A 97 0.30 -3.34 3.33
CA PRO A 97 -0.14 -3.84 2.03
C PRO A 97 -1.53 -4.50 2.01
N ASN A 98 -2.14 -4.76 3.17
CA ASN A 98 -3.52 -5.23 3.21
C ASN A 98 -4.51 -4.11 2.85
N CYS A 99 -4.10 -2.83 3.03
CA CYS A 99 -4.94 -1.66 2.80
C CYS A 99 -4.36 -0.68 1.76
N HIS A 100 -3.07 -0.72 1.49
CA HIS A 100 -2.39 0.18 0.56
C HIS A 100 -1.78 -0.59 -0.60
N GLU A 101 -1.86 0.00 -1.80
CA GLU A 101 -1.18 -0.53 -2.97
C GLU A 101 0.34 -0.32 -2.84
N PRO A 102 1.15 -1.39 -2.84
CA PRO A 102 2.60 -1.27 -2.72
C PRO A 102 3.23 -0.65 -3.96
N HIS A 103 4.37 0.02 -3.79
CA HIS A 103 5.15 0.51 -4.91
C HIS A 103 5.71 -0.66 -5.74
N SER A 104 5.73 -0.50 -7.07
CA SER A 104 6.52 -1.40 -7.94
C SER A 104 8.00 -1.34 -7.55
N VAL A 105 8.74 -2.42 -7.81
CA VAL A 105 10.18 -2.49 -7.49
C VAL A 105 10.96 -1.32 -8.12
N ALA A 106 10.63 -0.98 -9.37
CA ALA A 106 11.26 0.15 -10.07
C ALA A 106 10.95 1.50 -9.39
N ASN A 107 9.70 1.73 -8.96
CA ASN A 107 9.33 2.96 -8.26
C ASN A 107 9.94 3.04 -6.86
N ALA A 108 9.93 1.93 -6.11
CA ALA A 108 10.55 1.86 -4.80
C ALA A 108 12.06 2.15 -4.89
N ALA A 109 12.78 1.49 -5.81
CA ALA A 109 14.19 1.78 -6.07
C ALA A 109 14.40 3.24 -6.48
N ARG A 110 13.54 3.77 -7.37
CA ARG A 110 13.59 5.19 -7.73
C ARG A 110 13.48 6.07 -6.49
N TYR A 111 12.48 5.88 -5.62
CA TYR A 111 12.29 6.73 -4.44
C TYR A 111 13.41 6.59 -3.40
N MET A 112 13.89 5.36 -3.20
CA MET A 112 15.01 5.05 -2.33
C MET A 112 16.29 5.77 -2.74
N PHE A 113 16.58 5.81 -4.04
CA PHE A 113 17.78 6.46 -4.59
C PHE A 113 17.52 7.87 -5.15
N ALA A 114 16.29 8.38 -5.04
CA ALA A 114 15.89 9.64 -5.64
C ALA A 114 16.46 10.88 -4.94
N THR A 115 17.12 10.71 -3.79
CA THR A 115 17.90 11.78 -3.14
C THR A 115 19.35 11.79 -3.61
N SER A 116 19.77 10.90 -4.53
CA SER A 116 21.12 10.92 -5.10
C SER A 116 21.28 12.13 -6.04
N PRO A 117 22.15 13.11 -5.68
CA PRO A 117 22.37 14.29 -6.52
C PRO A 117 22.94 13.93 -7.91
N PHE A 118 23.52 12.74 -8.08
CA PHE A 118 24.03 12.24 -9.36
C PHE A 118 22.95 11.79 -10.35
N LEU A 119 21.75 11.44 -9.87
CA LEU A 119 20.67 10.90 -10.73
C LEU A 119 19.61 11.96 -11.07
N GLY A 120 19.79 13.21 -10.66
CA GLY A 120 18.87 14.32 -10.97
C GLY A 120 17.45 14.13 -10.45
N ALA A 121 17.25 13.19 -9.53
CA ALA A 121 15.93 12.84 -9.04
C ALA A 121 15.47 13.85 -7.96
N LYS A 122 14.20 14.25 -8.05
CA LYS A 122 13.51 15.10 -7.08
C LYS A 122 12.55 14.24 -6.27
N GLY A 123 13.10 13.24 -5.57
CA GLY A 123 12.31 12.42 -4.65
C GLY A 123 12.16 13.13 -3.32
N ILE A 124 10.94 13.26 -2.85
CA ILE A 124 10.64 13.69 -1.50
C ILE A 124 10.34 12.42 -0.70
N SER A 125 11.19 12.07 0.25
CA SER A 125 10.83 11.08 1.26
C SER A 125 10.00 11.76 2.35
N GLU A 126 8.96 11.09 2.84
CA GLU A 126 8.16 11.56 3.98
C GLU A 126 9.10 11.90 5.16
N ASN A 127 10.09 11.05 5.44
CA ASN A 127 11.11 11.27 6.46
C ASN A 127 11.87 12.60 6.33
N ALA A 128 12.08 13.11 5.12
CA ALA A 128 12.76 14.38 4.90
C ALA A 128 11.87 15.60 5.14
N MET A 129 10.54 15.43 5.20
CA MET A 129 9.59 16.54 5.27
C MET A 129 8.68 16.53 6.51
N ILE A 130 8.55 15.42 7.23
CA ILE A 130 7.69 15.34 8.43
C ILE A 130 7.94 16.53 9.36
N GLY A 131 6.85 17.17 9.81
CA GLY A 131 6.88 18.32 10.72
C GLY A 131 7.24 19.66 10.06
N SER A 132 7.57 19.68 8.77
CA SER A 132 7.71 20.93 8.02
C SER A 132 6.35 21.55 7.71
N ARG A 133 6.33 22.88 7.54
CA ARG A 133 5.11 23.58 7.11
C ARG A 133 4.57 23.03 5.79
N GLU A 134 5.45 22.75 4.84
CA GLU A 134 5.07 22.24 3.51
C GLU A 134 4.45 20.84 3.59
N TRP A 135 4.96 19.98 4.47
CA TRP A 135 4.36 18.68 4.75
C TRP A 135 2.92 18.81 5.24
N GLU A 136 2.71 19.60 6.29
CA GLU A 136 1.41 19.75 6.93
C GLU A 136 0.40 20.47 6.02
N SER A 137 0.82 21.52 5.31
CA SER A 137 -0.10 22.37 4.54
C SER A 137 -0.38 21.87 3.14
N LYS A 138 0.47 21.03 2.56
CA LYS A 138 0.40 20.67 1.13
C LYS A 138 0.61 19.19 0.85
N VAL A 139 1.78 18.65 1.19
CA VAL A 139 2.15 17.29 0.76
C VAL A 139 1.23 16.24 1.38
N LYS A 140 1.04 16.27 2.70
CA LYS A 140 0.19 15.31 3.41
C LYS A 140 -1.27 15.37 2.93
N PRO A 141 -1.95 16.55 2.86
CA PRO A 141 -3.31 16.62 2.32
C PRO A 141 -3.45 16.07 0.88
N GLU A 142 -2.50 16.35 0.00
CA GLU A 142 -2.52 15.85 -1.39
C GLU A 142 -2.37 14.32 -1.45
N TRP A 143 -1.46 13.75 -0.64
CA TRP A 143 -1.22 12.30 -0.61
C TRP A 143 -2.38 11.56 0.05
N ASP A 144 -2.88 12.06 1.17
CA ASP A 144 -4.07 11.52 1.83
C ASP A 144 -5.26 11.51 0.87
N LYS A 145 -5.45 12.58 0.09
CA LYS A 145 -6.51 12.64 -0.93
C LYS A 145 -6.35 11.52 -1.96
N LYS A 146 -5.15 11.29 -2.50
CA LYS A 146 -4.93 10.21 -3.49
C LYS A 146 -5.29 8.83 -2.94
N VAL A 147 -4.90 8.56 -1.69
CA VAL A 147 -5.25 7.31 -1.01
C VAL A 147 -6.75 7.21 -0.79
N ARG A 148 -7.39 8.27 -0.25
CA ARG A 148 -8.84 8.33 -0.04
C ARG A 148 -9.62 8.11 -1.34
N ASP A 149 -9.21 8.74 -2.44
CA ASP A 149 -9.84 8.56 -3.76
C ASP A 149 -9.80 7.09 -4.22
N GLY A 150 -8.83 6.30 -3.74
CA GLY A 150 -8.80 4.85 -3.93
C GLY A 150 -9.89 4.13 -3.13
N PHE A 151 -10.01 4.42 -1.84
CA PHE A 151 -11.03 3.85 -0.96
C PHE A 151 -12.45 4.24 -1.36
N LEU A 152 -12.67 5.45 -1.89
CA LEU A 152 -13.98 5.90 -2.39
C LEU A 152 -14.48 5.12 -3.61
N LYS A 153 -13.61 4.32 -4.27
CA LYS A 153 -14.02 3.50 -5.42
C LYS A 153 -14.62 2.16 -5.02
N SER A 154 -14.27 1.63 -3.85
CA SER A 154 -14.72 0.30 -3.41
C SER A 154 -14.47 0.05 -1.93
N ASP A 155 -15.49 -0.50 -1.26
CA ASP A 155 -15.37 -1.00 0.11
C ASP A 155 -14.76 -2.40 0.22
N LYS A 156 -14.29 -2.96 -0.91
CA LYS A 156 -13.74 -4.32 -0.92
C LYS A 156 -12.61 -4.47 0.10
N MET A 157 -11.74 -3.46 0.21
CA MET A 157 -10.63 -3.49 1.16
C MET A 157 -11.09 -3.62 2.63
N CYS A 158 -12.20 -2.96 2.99
CA CYS A 158 -12.77 -3.03 4.34
C CYS A 158 -13.53 -4.36 4.53
N THR A 159 -14.41 -4.69 3.59
CA THR A 159 -15.26 -5.89 3.64
C THR A 159 -14.48 -7.18 3.44
N ASP A 160 -13.23 -7.12 3.00
CA ASP A 160 -12.31 -8.25 2.92
C ASP A 160 -11.92 -8.79 4.29
N CYS A 161 -11.82 -7.93 5.31
CA CYS A 161 -11.67 -8.32 6.72
C CYS A 161 -13.00 -8.30 7.47
N HIS A 162 -13.79 -7.24 7.32
CA HIS A 162 -15.02 -7.00 8.07
C HIS A 162 -16.20 -7.77 7.45
N LYS A 163 -16.31 -9.06 7.75
CA LYS A 163 -17.38 -9.93 7.22
C LYS A 163 -18.68 -9.84 8.01
N GLU A 164 -18.58 -9.63 9.31
CA GLU A 164 -19.73 -9.58 10.23
C GLU A 164 -20.16 -8.13 10.48
N ILE A 165 -20.54 -7.43 9.41
CA ILE A 165 -21.08 -6.07 9.51
C ILE A 165 -22.55 -6.16 9.91
N ASP A 166 -22.92 -5.50 11.00
CA ASP A 166 -24.32 -5.32 11.39
C ASP A 166 -25.00 -4.34 10.44
N TRP A 167 -25.64 -4.87 9.39
CA TRP A 167 -26.33 -4.05 8.41
C TRP A 167 -27.64 -3.47 8.94
N ASP A 168 -28.19 -3.94 10.06
CA ASP A 168 -29.49 -3.49 10.56
C ASP A 168 -29.42 -2.12 11.25
N LEU A 169 -28.22 -1.62 11.56
CA LEU A 169 -27.99 -0.26 12.01
C LEU A 169 -28.51 0.77 10.99
N GLU A 170 -29.29 1.74 11.47
CA GLU A 170 -29.90 2.80 10.64
C GLU A 170 -28.86 3.51 9.75
N ALA A 171 -27.67 3.81 10.29
CA ALA A 171 -26.59 4.44 9.55
C ALA A 171 -26.08 3.59 8.36
N HIS A 172 -26.03 2.26 8.50
CA HIS A 172 -25.64 1.37 7.42
C HIS A 172 -26.73 1.24 6.35
N GLN A 173 -28.00 1.29 6.75
CA GLN A 173 -29.13 1.35 5.81
C GLN A 173 -29.12 2.66 5.00
N ILE A 174 -28.85 3.80 5.64
CA ILE A 174 -28.64 5.09 4.96
C ILE A 174 -27.46 4.99 3.98
N SER A 175 -26.32 4.47 4.43
CA SER A 175 -25.13 4.29 3.59
C SER A 175 -25.44 3.46 2.33
N LYS A 176 -26.16 2.35 2.48
CA LYS A 176 -26.57 1.49 1.37
C LYS A 176 -27.50 2.19 0.39
N LYS A 177 -28.47 2.96 0.89
CA LYS A 177 -29.43 3.73 0.07
C LYS A 177 -28.72 4.84 -0.71
N GLU A 178 -27.84 5.58 -0.05
CA GLU A 178 -27.10 6.73 -0.60
C GLU A 178 -25.83 6.31 -1.35
N LYS A 179 -25.56 5.00 -1.46
CA LYS A 179 -24.38 4.40 -2.11
C LYS A 179 -23.08 4.99 -1.59
N MET A 180 -23.00 5.16 -0.28
CA MET A 180 -21.79 5.63 0.40
C MET A 180 -20.81 4.47 0.58
N THR A 181 -19.54 4.83 0.61
CA THR A 181 -18.44 3.94 0.99
C THR A 181 -18.20 4.01 2.49
N CYS A 182 -17.64 2.94 3.06
CA CYS A 182 -17.31 2.83 4.47
C CYS A 182 -16.50 4.04 4.97
N ILE A 183 -15.51 4.50 4.19
CA ILE A 183 -14.61 5.57 4.63
C ILE A 183 -15.25 6.96 4.70
N GLU A 184 -16.42 7.16 4.09
CA GLU A 184 -17.15 8.42 4.20
C GLU A 184 -17.72 8.61 5.62
N CYS A 185 -17.95 7.52 6.34
CA CYS A 185 -18.34 7.53 7.76
C CYS A 185 -17.16 7.15 8.67
N HIS A 186 -16.40 6.12 8.30
CA HIS A 186 -15.27 5.55 9.03
C HIS A 186 -13.94 6.10 8.52
N PHE A 187 -13.64 7.35 8.85
CA PHE A 187 -12.44 8.06 8.43
C PHE A 187 -11.39 8.13 9.55
N ASN A 188 -10.12 8.33 9.19
CA ASN A 188 -8.99 8.43 10.13
C ASN A 188 -8.82 7.21 11.05
N LEU A 189 -9.12 6.02 10.53
CA LEU A 189 -9.10 4.77 11.31
C LEU A 189 -7.70 4.34 11.74
N VAL A 190 -6.68 4.74 11.00
CA VAL A 190 -5.30 4.28 11.16
C VAL A 190 -4.32 5.44 11.28
N HIS A 191 -4.51 6.46 10.46
CA HIS A 191 -3.65 7.63 10.39
C HIS A 191 -4.38 8.86 10.89
N LYS A 192 -3.62 9.84 11.37
CA LYS A 192 -4.15 11.17 11.70
C LYS A 192 -4.70 11.79 10.42
N GLY A 193 -5.94 12.26 10.48
CA GLY A 193 -6.59 12.84 9.31
C GLY A 193 -5.96 14.14 8.82
N SER A 194 -6.04 14.35 7.51
CA SER A 194 -6.02 15.68 6.91
C SER A 194 -7.45 16.20 6.71
N PRO A 195 -7.65 17.52 6.62
CA PRO A 195 -8.94 18.10 6.28
C PRO A 195 -9.59 17.43 5.06
N TRP A 196 -10.90 17.20 5.15
CA TRP A 196 -11.69 16.62 4.07
C TRP A 196 -13.02 17.38 3.90
N PRO A 197 -12.99 18.60 3.32
CA PRO A 197 -14.16 19.47 3.23
C PRO A 197 -15.35 18.84 2.50
N GLU A 198 -15.10 18.04 1.47
CA GLU A 198 -16.14 17.40 0.66
C GLU A 198 -16.98 16.42 1.49
N LYS A 199 -16.36 15.71 2.44
CA LYS A 199 -17.06 14.81 3.36
C LYS A 199 -17.93 15.60 4.34
N GLU A 200 -17.41 16.67 4.91
CA GLU A 200 -18.16 17.48 5.89
C GLU A 200 -19.40 18.10 5.24
N ALA A 201 -19.26 18.65 4.03
CA ALA A 201 -20.40 19.16 3.26
C ALA A 201 -21.44 18.07 2.94
N LYS A 202 -20.99 16.84 2.64
CA LYS A 202 -21.89 15.71 2.37
C LYS A 202 -22.62 15.26 3.63
N LYS A 203 -21.95 15.21 4.79
CA LYS A 203 -22.54 14.87 6.08
C LYS A 203 -23.64 15.86 6.48
N GLU A 204 -23.36 17.15 6.38
CA GLU A 204 -24.32 18.22 6.65
C GLU A 204 -25.60 18.07 5.80
N LYS A 205 -25.45 17.74 4.50
CA LYS A 205 -26.58 17.52 3.59
C LYS A 205 -27.42 16.29 3.97
N LEU A 206 -26.80 15.26 4.53
CA LEU A 206 -27.43 13.99 4.87
C LEU A 206 -27.99 13.94 6.31
N GLY A 207 -27.69 14.94 7.13
CA GLY A 207 -28.16 15.01 8.52
C GLY A 207 -27.49 13.98 9.45
N ILE A 208 -26.26 13.58 9.14
CA ILE A 208 -25.44 12.59 9.87
C ILE A 208 -24.10 13.15 10.34
#